data_AF-A0AAW9YU06-F1
#
_entry.id   AF-A0AAW9YU06-F1
#
_cell.length_a   1.000
_cell.length_b   1.000
_cell.length_c   1.000
_cell.angle_alpha   90.00
_cell.angle_beta   90.00
_cell.angle_gamma   90.00
#
_symmetry.space_group_name_H-M   'P 1'
#
loop_
_entity.id
_entity.type
_entity.pdbx_description
1 polymer ?
#
loop_
_entity_poly.entity_id
_entity_poly.type
_entity_poly.pdbx_seq_one_letter_code
_entity_poly.pdbx_strand_id
1 'polypeptide(L)'
;MGELTYLKINGESDVDLQRILNDFINCFCKGYVEIKTKYKILPVFKINFHKNNLPHLLGLHYIHKKESAKKIIGRIAEGKITHKTIKQHYEYHNIKDRLTNYNFLHKRFIDKEIKLCVIVPKNSINPQKIDVAFIDDKNREAMILGLRKDYNRDFYNPATMYVLGKNSSYLRMKRTHIISIEWKDLF
;
A
#
# COMPACT_ATOMS: atom_id res chain seq x y z
N MET A 1 5.31 16.87 21.29
CA MET A 1 5.21 16.11 20.03
C MET A 1 3.96 16.60 19.32
N GLY A 2 4.10 17.40 18.26
CA GLY A 2 2.95 17.81 17.47
C GLY A 2 2.32 16.58 16.81
N GLU A 3 0.99 16.52 16.77
CA GLU A 3 0.30 15.49 15.99
C GLU A 3 0.84 15.54 14.56
N LEU A 4 1.35 14.42 14.06
CA LEU A 4 1.65 14.26 12.64
C LEU A 4 0.32 14.30 11.88
N THR A 5 -0.08 15.48 11.44
CA THR A 5 -1.23 15.64 10.54
C THR A 5 -0.82 15.19 9.15
N TYR A 6 -1.09 13.91 8.85
CA TYR A 6 -0.98 13.36 7.51
C TYR A 6 -2.30 13.53 6.73
N LEU A 7 -2.24 13.39 5.41
CA LEU A 7 -3.38 13.55 4.51
C LEU A 7 -4.53 12.59 4.88
N LYS A 8 -5.75 13.12 4.94
CA LYS A 8 -6.98 12.33 5.11
C LYS A 8 -7.84 12.44 3.87
N ILE A 9 -8.18 11.30 3.27
CA ILE A 9 -9.16 11.19 2.18
C ILE A 9 -10.46 10.63 2.74
N ASN A 10 -11.52 11.44 2.84
CA ASN A 10 -12.83 11.00 3.32
C ASN A 10 -13.76 10.61 2.17
N GLY A 11 -13.43 11.03 0.96
CA GLY A 11 -14.19 10.70 -0.24
C GLY A 11 -13.45 11.07 -1.52
N GLU A 12 -14.13 10.86 -2.64
CA GLU A 12 -13.55 11.12 -3.97
C GLU A 12 -13.19 12.60 -4.20
N SER A 13 -13.91 13.55 -3.57
CA SER A 13 -13.61 14.99 -3.65
C SER A 13 -12.26 15.38 -3.05
N ASP A 14 -11.75 14.57 -2.13
CA ASP A 14 -10.50 14.85 -1.41
C ASP A 14 -9.27 14.31 -2.14
N VAL A 15 -9.48 13.57 -3.25
CA VAL A 15 -8.41 12.93 -4.01
C VAL A 15 -7.62 13.97 -4.80
N ASP A 16 -6.41 14.24 -4.35
CA ASP A 16 -5.41 15.06 -5.04
C ASP A 16 -4.11 14.26 -5.16
N LEU A 17 -3.68 13.97 -6.40
CA LEU A 17 -2.52 13.11 -6.65
C LEU A 17 -1.19 13.74 -6.20
N GLN A 18 -1.05 15.07 -6.25
CA GLN A 18 0.15 15.75 -5.78
C GLN A 18 0.22 15.72 -4.26
N ARG A 19 -0.91 15.95 -3.58
CA ARG A 19 -1.00 15.81 -2.11
C ARG A 19 -0.72 14.39 -1.66
N ILE A 20 -1.31 13.39 -2.33
CA ILE A 20 -1.06 11.96 -2.03
C ILE A 20 0.43 11.62 -2.25
N LEU A 21 1.04 12.11 -3.34
CA LEU A 21 2.46 11.85 -3.60
C LEU A 21 3.36 12.45 -2.51
N ASN A 22 3.12 13.70 -2.16
CA ASN A 22 3.91 14.40 -1.15
C ASN A 22 3.74 13.76 0.23
N ASP A 23 2.51 13.43 0.60
CA ASP A 23 2.23 12.72 1.83
C ASP A 23 2.92 11.35 1.86
N PHE A 24 2.82 10.58 0.77
CA PHE A 24 3.44 9.25 0.70
C PHE A 24 4.95 9.31 0.90
N ILE A 25 5.61 10.28 0.25
CA ILE A 25 7.05 10.50 0.40
C ILE A 25 7.40 10.90 1.83
N ASN A 26 6.64 11.83 2.41
CA ASN A 26 6.94 12.38 3.73
C ASN A 26 6.69 11.40 4.87
N CYS A 27 5.65 10.58 4.76
CA CYS A 27 5.21 9.65 5.79
C CYS A 27 5.90 8.28 5.69
N PHE A 28 6.22 7.81 4.48
CA PHE A 28 6.65 6.42 4.30
C PHE A 28 8.04 6.24 3.69
N CYS A 29 8.58 7.21 2.92
CA CYS A 29 9.81 6.99 2.14
C CYS A 29 11.12 7.46 2.79
N LYS A 30 11.10 7.96 4.04
CA LYS A 30 12.29 8.47 4.73
C LYS A 30 13.12 7.41 5.47
N GLY A 31 12.60 6.20 5.58
CA GLY A 31 13.19 5.14 6.37
C GLY A 31 12.61 3.80 5.97
N TYR A 32 12.62 2.86 6.91
CA TYR A 32 11.94 1.58 6.76
C TYR A 32 11.11 1.24 7.99
N VAL A 33 10.17 0.32 7.81
CA VAL A 33 9.34 -0.20 8.90
C VAL A 33 9.85 -1.58 9.29
N GLU A 34 10.16 -1.80 10.56
CA GLU A 34 10.35 -3.12 11.12
C GLU A 34 9.04 -3.62 11.74
N ILE A 35 8.61 -4.81 11.34
CA ILE A 35 7.40 -5.47 11.83
C ILE A 35 7.81 -6.73 12.59
N LYS A 36 7.37 -6.84 13.85
CA LYS A 36 7.50 -8.08 14.63
C LYS A 36 6.17 -8.84 14.63
N THR A 37 6.19 -10.16 14.45
CA THR A 37 4.99 -11.00 14.43
C THR A 37 5.09 -12.17 15.41
N LYS A 38 3.94 -12.75 15.77
CA LYS A 38 3.89 -14.01 16.54
C LYS A 38 4.23 -15.26 15.69
N TYR A 39 4.50 -15.11 14.39
CA TYR A 39 4.76 -16.25 13.52
C TYR A 39 6.22 -16.66 13.57
N LYS A 40 6.50 -17.85 14.10
CA LYS A 40 7.86 -18.34 14.36
C LYS A 40 8.78 -18.37 13.14
N ILE A 41 8.25 -18.59 11.93
CA ILE A 41 9.04 -18.66 10.70
C ILE A 41 9.40 -17.26 10.16
N LEU A 42 8.58 -16.24 10.46
CA LEU A 42 8.85 -14.85 10.08
C LEU A 42 8.60 -13.94 11.30
N PRO A 43 9.45 -14.06 12.34
CA PRO A 43 9.25 -13.33 13.59
C PRO A 43 9.49 -11.82 13.40
N VAL A 44 10.36 -11.45 12.46
CA VAL A 44 10.66 -10.07 12.09
C VAL A 44 10.76 -9.96 10.57
N PHE A 45 10.23 -8.89 10.00
CA PHE A 45 10.51 -8.51 8.61
C PHE A 45 10.53 -6.99 8.47
N LYS A 46 11.26 -6.51 7.47
CA LYS A 46 11.43 -5.08 7.20
C LYS A 46 10.70 -4.70 5.92
N ILE A 47 10.08 -3.52 5.89
CA ILE A 47 9.36 -2.99 4.74
C ILE A 47 10.04 -1.69 4.31
N ASN A 48 10.39 -1.59 3.03
CA ASN A 48 10.90 -0.36 2.45
C ASN A 48 9.87 0.23 1.48
N PHE A 49 9.53 1.50 1.65
CA PHE A 49 8.64 2.22 0.75
C PHE A 49 9.48 3.13 -0.15
N HIS A 50 9.39 2.93 -1.44
CA HIS A 50 9.96 3.82 -2.44
C HIS A 50 8.83 4.58 -3.16
N LYS A 51 9.04 5.86 -3.50
CA LYS A 51 8.02 6.67 -4.20
C LYS A 51 7.47 6.01 -5.47
N ASN A 52 8.30 5.23 -6.18
CA ASN A 52 7.89 4.47 -7.36
C ASN A 52 6.96 3.28 -7.06
N ASN A 53 6.71 2.93 -5.81
CA ASN A 53 5.66 1.95 -5.47
C ASN A 53 4.27 2.56 -5.63
N LEU A 54 4.12 3.88 -5.42
CA LEU A 54 2.83 4.56 -5.39
C LEU A 54 1.97 4.34 -6.66
N PRO A 55 2.50 4.36 -7.90
CA PRO A 55 1.69 4.10 -9.09
C PRO A 55 1.09 2.68 -9.14
N HIS A 56 1.75 1.70 -8.53
CA HIS A 56 1.20 0.35 -8.41
C HIS A 56 0.15 0.26 -7.31
N LEU A 57 0.39 0.91 -6.16
CA LEU A 57 -0.57 0.95 -5.05
C LEU A 57 -1.87 1.63 -5.46
N LEU A 58 -1.79 2.77 -6.16
CA LEU A 58 -2.96 3.52 -6.62
C LEU A 58 -3.56 2.99 -7.94
N GLY A 59 -2.98 1.95 -8.54
CA GLY A 59 -3.45 1.38 -9.82
C GLY A 59 -3.20 2.25 -11.05
N LEU A 60 -2.43 3.34 -10.94
CA LEU A 60 -2.15 4.28 -12.04
C LEU A 60 -1.46 3.64 -13.25
N HIS A 61 -0.75 2.53 -13.05
CA HIS A 61 -0.18 1.75 -14.15
C HIS A 61 -1.23 1.14 -15.10
N TYR A 62 -2.49 0.96 -14.66
CA TYR A 62 -3.59 0.56 -15.53
C TYR A 62 -4.04 1.69 -16.46
N ILE A 63 -3.92 2.95 -16.03
CA ILE A 63 -4.24 4.12 -16.85
C ILE A 63 -3.07 4.48 -17.77
N HIS A 64 -1.84 4.41 -17.25
CA HIS A 64 -0.62 4.80 -17.94
C HIS A 64 0.26 3.59 -18.29
N LYS A 65 -0.31 2.57 -18.96
CA LYS A 65 0.34 1.26 -19.23
C LYS A 65 1.71 1.34 -19.92
N LYS A 66 1.96 2.40 -20.70
CA LYS A 66 3.22 2.62 -21.44
C LYS A 66 4.26 3.45 -20.67
N GLU A 67 3.95 3.89 -19.46
CA GLU A 67 4.84 4.74 -18.67
C GLU A 67 5.42 3.98 -17.48
N SER A 68 6.71 4.19 -17.22
CA SER A 68 7.34 3.66 -16.02
C SER A 68 6.79 4.37 -14.78
N ALA A 69 6.84 3.70 -13.62
CA ALA A 69 6.44 4.29 -12.35
C ALA A 69 7.18 5.62 -12.08
N LYS A 70 8.47 5.70 -12.41
CA LYS A 70 9.27 6.94 -12.29
C LYS A 70 8.68 8.08 -13.13
N LYS A 71 8.26 7.79 -14.37
CA LYS A 71 7.67 8.78 -15.28
C LYS A 71 6.29 9.24 -14.79
N ILE A 72 5.45 8.32 -14.32
CA ILE A 72 4.15 8.64 -13.73
C ILE A 72 4.34 9.59 -12.54
N ILE A 73 5.28 9.28 -11.64
CA ILE A 73 5.57 10.12 -10.47
C ILE A 73 6.04 11.53 -10.87
N GLY A 74 6.93 11.64 -11.85
CA GLY A 74 7.38 12.95 -12.36
C GLY A 74 6.21 13.77 -12.93
N ARG A 75 5.35 13.13 -13.73
CA ARG A 75 4.17 13.80 -14.32
C ARG A 75 3.10 14.19 -13.29
N ILE A 76 2.96 13.45 -12.19
CA ILE A 76 2.12 13.87 -11.06
C ILE A 76 2.72 15.12 -10.42
N ALA A 77 4.03 15.11 -10.11
CA ALA A 77 4.71 16.25 -9.51
C ALA A 77 4.60 17.52 -10.37
N GLU A 78 4.68 17.38 -11.69
CA GLU A 78 4.51 18.46 -12.68
C GLU A 78 3.04 18.89 -12.90
N GLY A 79 2.06 18.24 -12.26
CA GLY A 79 0.63 18.53 -12.47
C GLY A 79 0.07 18.07 -13.82
N LYS A 80 0.81 17.25 -14.58
CA LYS A 80 0.38 16.68 -15.87
C LYS A 80 -0.52 15.46 -15.74
N ILE A 81 -0.43 14.75 -14.61
CA ILE A 81 -1.37 13.70 -14.22
C ILE A 81 -2.07 14.18 -12.95
N THR A 82 -3.37 14.47 -13.09
CA THR A 82 -4.25 14.94 -12.01
C THR A 82 -5.43 14.00 -11.82
N HIS A 83 -6.16 14.12 -10.72
CA HIS A 83 -7.40 13.37 -10.50
C HIS A 83 -8.40 13.63 -11.64
N LYS A 84 -8.55 14.89 -12.07
CA LYS A 84 -9.41 15.27 -13.21
C LYS A 84 -9.03 14.53 -14.49
N THR A 85 -7.74 14.45 -14.83
CA THR A 85 -7.30 13.77 -16.06
C THR A 85 -7.51 12.26 -15.98
N ILE A 86 -7.28 11.63 -14.82
CA ILE A 86 -7.45 10.17 -14.71
C ILE A 86 -8.92 9.75 -14.65
N LYS A 87 -9.82 10.61 -14.14
CA LYS A 87 -11.27 10.36 -14.11
C LYS A 87 -11.88 10.15 -15.50
N GLN A 88 -11.26 10.71 -16.53
CA GLN A 88 -11.72 10.61 -17.92
C GLN A 88 -11.34 9.27 -18.57
N HIS A 89 -10.45 8.48 -17.96
CA HIS A 89 -9.97 7.24 -18.53
C HIS A 89 -10.93 6.07 -18.24
N TYR A 90 -11.10 5.17 -19.21
CA TYR A 90 -12.04 4.04 -19.09
C TYR A 90 -11.73 3.08 -17.93
N GLU A 91 -10.45 2.93 -17.57
CA GLU A 91 -10.00 2.13 -16.40
C GLU A 91 -10.22 2.83 -15.05
N TYR A 92 -10.74 4.07 -15.00
CA TYR A 92 -10.85 4.83 -13.74
C TYR A 92 -11.66 4.08 -12.68
N HIS A 93 -12.77 3.45 -13.09
CA HIS A 93 -13.62 2.70 -12.16
C HIS A 93 -12.87 1.56 -11.47
N ASN A 94 -11.83 0.99 -12.09
CA ASN A 94 -11.04 -0.12 -11.54
C ASN A 94 -10.03 0.34 -10.48
N ILE A 95 -9.74 1.64 -10.43
CA ILE A 95 -8.72 2.19 -9.54
C ILE A 95 -9.27 3.18 -8.51
N LYS A 96 -10.51 3.66 -8.69
CA LYS A 96 -11.15 4.65 -7.81
C LYS A 96 -11.06 4.24 -6.34
N ASP A 97 -11.35 3.00 -6.01
CA ASP A 97 -11.33 2.53 -4.62
C ASP A 97 -9.91 2.52 -4.03
N ARG A 98 -8.88 2.35 -4.87
CA ARG A 98 -7.48 2.44 -4.41
C ARG A 98 -7.12 3.88 -4.01
N LEU A 99 -7.67 4.86 -4.73
CA LEU A 99 -7.45 6.28 -4.45
C LEU A 99 -8.19 6.71 -3.19
N THR A 100 -9.47 6.38 -3.08
CA THR A 100 -10.29 6.76 -1.92
C THR A 100 -9.88 6.06 -0.63
N ASN A 101 -9.30 4.85 -0.72
CA ASN A 101 -8.80 4.11 0.43
C ASN A 101 -7.31 4.32 0.73
N TYR A 102 -6.68 5.39 0.23
CA TYR A 102 -5.27 5.70 0.54
C TYR A 102 -4.96 5.73 2.05
N ASN A 103 -5.93 6.17 2.87
CA ASN A 103 -5.85 6.20 4.34
C ASN A 103 -5.49 4.84 4.95
N PHE A 104 -5.71 3.72 4.23
CA PHE A 104 -5.31 2.39 4.65
C PHE A 104 -3.82 2.32 5.03
N LEU A 105 -2.93 3.02 4.33
CA LEU A 105 -1.50 3.05 4.66
C LEU A 105 -1.24 3.70 6.03
N HIS A 106 -1.93 4.81 6.32
CA HIS A 106 -1.82 5.48 7.61
C HIS A 106 -2.38 4.64 8.75
N LYS A 107 -3.58 4.09 8.57
CA LYS A 107 -4.18 3.13 9.51
C LYS A 107 -3.24 1.97 9.80
N ARG A 108 -2.48 1.52 8.81
CA ARG A 108 -1.53 0.42 8.97
C ARG A 108 -0.25 0.85 9.71
N PHE A 109 0.45 1.85 9.22
CA PHE A 109 1.83 2.09 9.64
C PHE A 109 2.02 3.27 10.59
N ILE A 110 1.04 4.18 10.68
CA ILE A 110 1.07 5.34 11.57
C ILE A 110 0.19 5.08 12.78
N ASP A 111 -1.12 4.86 12.58
CA ASP A 111 -2.09 4.64 13.65
C ASP A 111 -2.03 3.22 14.23
N LYS A 112 -1.45 2.30 13.46
CA LYS A 112 -1.24 0.89 13.83
C LYS A 112 -2.54 0.14 14.16
N GLU A 113 -3.68 0.50 13.58
CA GLU A 113 -5.01 -0.06 13.90
C GLU A 113 -5.20 -1.53 13.50
N ILE A 114 -4.68 -1.93 12.34
CA ILE A 114 -4.78 -3.30 11.78
C ILE A 114 -3.79 -4.28 12.44
N LYS A 115 -4.16 -4.96 13.53
CA LYS A 115 -3.20 -5.78 14.32
C LYS A 115 -2.82 -7.16 13.72
N LEU A 116 -3.32 -7.50 12.54
CA LEU A 116 -3.14 -8.81 11.92
C LEU A 116 -2.49 -8.70 10.54
N CYS A 117 -1.71 -9.70 10.16
CA CYS A 117 -1.25 -9.89 8.78
C CYS A 117 -1.36 -11.36 8.36
N VAL A 118 -1.37 -11.59 7.05
CA VAL A 118 -1.29 -12.90 6.42
C VAL A 118 0.14 -13.08 5.93
N ILE A 119 0.74 -14.23 6.26
CA ILE A 119 2.00 -14.67 5.66
C ILE A 119 1.61 -15.75 4.67
N VAL A 120 1.82 -15.47 3.39
CA VAL A 120 1.27 -16.27 2.30
C VAL A 120 2.04 -17.59 2.20
N PRO A 121 1.38 -18.76 2.30
CA PRO A 121 2.06 -20.03 2.16
C PRO A 121 2.67 -20.20 0.77
N LYS A 122 3.89 -20.76 0.69
CA LYS A 122 4.61 -20.98 -0.58
C LYS A 122 3.80 -21.74 -1.64
N ASN A 123 2.97 -22.69 -1.21
CA ASN A 123 2.20 -23.56 -2.11
C ASN A 123 0.76 -23.05 -2.37
N SER A 124 0.46 -21.80 -2.01
CA SER A 124 -0.86 -21.22 -2.26
C SER A 124 -1.00 -20.68 -3.69
N ILE A 125 -2.23 -20.69 -4.22
CA ILE A 125 -2.53 -20.02 -5.50
C ILE A 125 -2.39 -18.51 -5.29
N ASN A 126 -1.28 -17.96 -5.78
CA ASN A 126 -0.86 -16.58 -5.53
C ASN A 126 -0.29 -15.95 -6.82
N PRO A 127 -1.15 -15.62 -7.81
CA PRO A 127 -0.70 -15.05 -9.09
C PRO A 127 0.01 -13.70 -8.91
N GLN A 128 -0.32 -12.97 -7.85
CA GLN A 128 0.30 -11.70 -7.50
C GLN A 128 1.62 -11.87 -6.74
N LYS A 129 2.10 -13.10 -6.52
CA LYS A 129 3.37 -13.41 -5.85
C LYS A 129 3.57 -12.62 -4.55
N ILE A 130 2.49 -12.39 -3.79
CA ILE A 130 2.53 -11.66 -2.51
C ILE A 130 3.09 -12.60 -1.43
N ASP A 131 4.08 -12.15 -0.67
CA ASP A 131 4.66 -12.93 0.43
C ASP A 131 3.98 -12.61 1.78
N VAL A 132 3.60 -11.35 1.97
CA VAL A 132 2.91 -10.86 3.17
C VAL A 132 1.77 -9.94 2.76
N ALA A 133 0.60 -10.09 3.37
CA ALA A 133 -0.55 -9.22 3.13
C ALA A 133 -1.08 -8.62 4.44
N PHE A 134 -1.41 -7.33 4.40
CA PHE A 134 -2.23 -6.70 5.43
C PHE A 134 -3.65 -6.57 4.91
N ILE A 135 -4.64 -6.89 5.76
CA ILE A 135 -6.06 -6.85 5.40
C ILE A 135 -6.80 -6.02 6.44
N ASP A 136 -7.56 -5.02 5.99
CA ASP A 136 -8.57 -4.32 6.79
C ASP A 136 -9.94 -4.73 6.29
N ASP A 137 -10.58 -5.64 7.01
CA ASP A 137 -11.91 -6.18 6.74
C ASP A 137 -12.98 -5.63 7.71
N LYS A 138 -12.66 -4.57 8.47
CA LYS A 138 -13.61 -3.91 9.37
C LYS A 138 -14.50 -2.88 8.66
N ASN A 139 -14.07 -2.40 7.50
CA ASN A 139 -14.87 -1.51 6.66
C ASN A 139 -15.79 -2.32 5.74
N ARG A 140 -16.76 -1.64 5.10
CA ARG A 140 -17.74 -2.26 4.18
C ARG A 140 -17.09 -3.12 3.08
N GLU A 141 -15.86 -2.79 2.71
CA GLU A 141 -15.05 -3.49 1.72
C GLU A 141 -13.68 -3.85 2.31
N ALA A 142 -13.27 -5.11 2.14
CA ALA A 142 -12.02 -5.61 2.70
C ALA A 142 -10.84 -5.13 1.87
N MET A 143 -9.98 -4.30 2.45
CA MET A 143 -8.85 -3.71 1.76
C MET A 143 -7.59 -4.54 1.97
N ILE A 144 -6.82 -4.80 0.91
CA ILE A 144 -5.52 -5.50 1.00
C ILE A 144 -4.36 -4.60 0.60
N LEU A 145 -3.25 -4.71 1.33
CA LEU A 145 -1.92 -4.33 0.86
C LEU A 145 -1.05 -5.58 0.78
N GLY A 146 -0.61 -5.90 -0.44
CA GLY A 146 0.31 -6.99 -0.72
C GLY A 146 1.76 -6.50 -0.76
N LEU A 147 2.63 -7.20 -0.04
CA LEU A 147 4.06 -7.03 -0.04
C LEU A 147 4.75 -8.17 -0.77
N ARG A 148 5.85 -7.86 -1.45
CA ARG A 148 6.76 -8.85 -2.03
C ARG A 148 8.13 -8.75 -1.39
N LYS A 149 8.75 -9.89 -1.08
CA LYS A 149 10.14 -9.94 -0.66
C LYS A 149 11.03 -9.57 -1.85
N ASP A 150 11.94 -8.65 -1.65
CA ASP A 150 12.99 -8.38 -2.62
C ASP A 150 13.95 -9.57 -2.65
N TYR A 151 14.35 -10.03 -3.85
CA TYR A 151 15.26 -11.16 -4.00
C TYR A 151 16.67 -10.82 -3.49
N ASN A 152 17.08 -9.55 -3.58
CA ASN A 152 18.45 -9.12 -3.32
C ASN A 152 18.60 -8.30 -2.03
N ARG A 153 17.53 -8.16 -1.24
CA ARG A 153 17.51 -7.32 -0.04
C ARG A 153 16.71 -7.98 1.08
N ASP A 154 17.07 -7.70 2.33
CA ASP A 154 16.29 -8.10 3.51
C ASP A 154 15.00 -7.26 3.72
N PHE A 155 14.45 -6.73 2.62
CA PHE A 155 13.28 -5.86 2.64
C PHE A 155 12.14 -6.43 1.81
N TYR A 156 10.94 -6.16 2.30
CA TYR A 156 9.70 -6.32 1.58
C TYR A 156 9.31 -4.97 0.97
N ASN A 157 8.78 -5.00 -0.25
CA ASN A 157 8.31 -3.81 -0.94
C ASN A 157 6.78 -3.88 -1.13
N PRO A 158 6.05 -2.76 -0.94
CA PRO A 158 4.66 -2.63 -1.35
C PRO A 158 4.50 -2.89 -2.84
N ALA A 159 3.69 -3.88 -3.20
CA ALA A 159 3.52 -4.31 -4.59
C ALA A 159 2.14 -4.00 -5.15
N THR A 160 1.09 -4.05 -4.33
CA THR A 160 -0.28 -3.82 -4.77
C THR A 160 -1.18 -3.46 -3.61
N MET A 161 -2.20 -2.66 -3.87
CA MET A 161 -3.21 -2.28 -2.90
C MET A 161 -4.57 -2.22 -3.60
N TYR A 162 -5.54 -3.04 -3.19
CA TYR A 162 -6.88 -3.08 -3.81
C TYR A 162 -7.97 -3.60 -2.87
N VAL A 163 -9.24 -3.38 -3.24
CA VAL A 163 -10.37 -3.97 -2.54
C VAL A 163 -10.51 -5.45 -2.91
N LEU A 164 -10.52 -6.32 -1.92
CA LEU A 164 -10.75 -7.75 -2.10
C LEU A 164 -12.21 -8.02 -2.46
N GLY A 165 -12.41 -8.85 -3.49
CA GLY A 165 -13.72 -9.47 -3.72
C GLY A 165 -14.09 -10.42 -2.59
N LYS A 166 -15.39 -10.58 -2.33
CA LYS A 166 -15.95 -11.41 -1.24
C LYS A 166 -15.42 -12.85 -1.20
N ASN A 167 -15.09 -13.41 -2.36
CA ASN A 167 -14.60 -14.79 -2.50
C ASN A 167 -13.07 -14.93 -2.44
N SER A 168 -12.34 -13.84 -2.24
CA SER A 168 -10.87 -13.83 -2.20
C SER A 168 -10.32 -14.88 -1.23
N SER A 169 -9.35 -15.68 -1.70
CA SER A 169 -8.67 -16.68 -0.87
C SER A 169 -7.96 -16.04 0.33
N TYR A 170 -7.46 -14.81 0.19
CA TYR A 170 -6.81 -14.06 1.26
C TYR A 170 -7.69 -13.90 2.51
N LEU A 171 -9.02 -13.80 2.35
CA LEU A 171 -9.94 -13.66 3.47
C LEU A 171 -10.00 -14.91 4.35
N ARG A 172 -9.69 -16.07 3.77
CA ARG A 172 -9.69 -17.38 4.46
C ARG A 172 -8.30 -17.82 4.90
N MET A 173 -7.25 -17.11 4.51
CA MET A 173 -5.89 -17.46 4.91
C MET A 173 -5.66 -17.19 6.40
N LYS A 174 -4.86 -18.06 7.03
CA LYS A 174 -4.49 -17.92 8.44
C LYS A 174 -3.76 -16.60 8.68
N ARG A 175 -4.22 -15.86 9.69
CA ARG A 175 -3.62 -14.59 10.12
C ARG A 175 -2.69 -14.80 11.31
N THR A 176 -1.69 -13.94 11.44
CA THR A 176 -0.82 -13.84 12.61
C THR A 176 -0.90 -12.45 13.22
N HIS A 177 -0.68 -12.36 14.52
CA HIS A 177 -0.64 -11.09 15.24
C HIS A 177 0.67 -10.35 15.02
N ILE A 178 0.56 -9.05 14.80
CA ILE A 178 1.66 -8.10 14.82
C ILE A 178 1.90 -7.71 16.28
N ILE A 179 3.15 -7.86 16.72
CA ILE A 179 3.61 -7.51 18.07
C ILE A 179 3.97 -6.03 18.11
N SER A 180 4.80 -5.57 17.17
CA SER A 180 5.19 -4.17 17.07
C SER A 180 5.37 -3.72 15.63
N ILE A 181 5.24 -2.40 15.45
CA ILE A 181 5.56 -1.66 14.23
C ILE A 181 6.45 -0.50 14.66
N GLU A 182 7.66 -0.48 14.13
CA GLU A 182 8.68 0.52 14.46
C GLU A 182 9.23 1.12 13.18
N TRP A 183 9.22 2.46 13.10
CA TRP A 183 9.93 3.19 12.06
C TRP A 183 11.40 3.29 12.43
N LYS A 184 12.28 3.08 11.45
CA LYS A 184 13.73 3.18 11.58
C LYS A 184 14.24 4.07 10.45
N ASP A 185 15.20 4.92 10.76
CA ASP A 185 15.85 5.77 9.77
C ASP A 185 16.77 4.94 8.87
N LEU A 186 16.95 5.38 7.63
CA LEU A 186 18.03 4.90 6.77
C LEU A 186 19.28 5.68 7.14
N PHE A 187 20.33 4.97 7.59
CA PHE A 187 21.64 5.55 7.93
C PHE A 187 22.23 6.37 6.78
#